data_AF-G0YC91-F1
#
_entry.id   AF-G0YC91-F1
#
_cell.length_a   1.000
_cell.length_b   1.000
_cell.length_c   1.000
_cell.angle_alpha   90.00
_cell.angle_beta   90.00
_cell.angle_gamma   90.00
#
_symmetry.space_group_name_H-M   'P 1'
#
loop_
_entity.id
_entity.type
_entity.pdbx_description
1 polymer ?
#
loop_
_entity_poly.entity_id
_entity_poly.type
_entity_poly.pdbx_seq_one_letter_code
_entity_poly.pdbx_strand_id
1 'polypeptide(L)'
;VLTLIVNWLIKPFTMALLGWLFFRVLFADWVDPQSAGEYIAGMILLGVAPCTAMVFVWSQLTRGDPNYTLVQVSVNDLIMVFAFAPLVSLLLGVSDIQVPWATLLLSVLLYVVLPLGAGVLTRQWLQ
;
A
#
# COMPACT_ATOMS: atom_id res chain seq x y z
N VAL A 1 -4.97 14.04 10.18
CA VAL A 1 -4.73 14.74 8.89
C VAL A 1 -3.27 14.60 8.45
N LEU A 2 -2.30 15.05 9.24
CA LEU A 2 -0.87 14.95 8.89
C LEU A 2 -0.46 13.53 8.46
N THR A 3 -0.81 12.51 9.25
CA THR A 3 -0.48 11.11 8.95
C THR A 3 -1.10 10.60 7.66
N LEU A 4 -2.27 11.10 7.28
CA LEU A 4 -2.90 10.74 6.01
C LEU A 4 -2.15 11.34 4.82
N ILE A 5 -1.76 12.62 4.93
CA ILE A 5 -0.95 13.29 3.91
C ILE A 5 0.39 12.57 3.73
N VAL A 6 1.07 12.24 4.83
CA VAL A 6 2.36 11.52 4.74
C VAL A 6 2.17 10.14 4.10
N ASN A 7 1.16 9.37 4.53
CA ASN A 7 0.97 8.01 4.05
C ASN A 7 0.53 7.92 2.58
N TRP A 8 -0.32 8.83 2.13
CA TRP A 8 -0.93 8.75 0.80
C TRP A 8 -0.27 9.65 -0.23
N LEU A 9 0.37 10.74 0.20
CA LEU A 9 0.91 11.77 -0.69
C LEU A 9 2.43 11.84 -0.71
N ILE A 10 3.12 11.48 0.39
CA ILE A 10 4.58 11.57 0.46
C ILE A 10 5.19 10.19 0.23
N LYS A 11 4.82 9.23 1.08
CA LYS A 11 5.39 7.88 1.10
C LYS A 11 5.43 7.18 -0.28
N PRO A 12 4.32 7.07 -1.05
CA PRO A 12 4.34 6.31 -2.30
C PRO A 12 5.24 6.95 -3.36
N PHE A 13 5.27 8.28 -3.42
CA PHE A 13 6.12 9.02 -4.36
C PHE A 13 7.59 8.94 -3.96
N THR A 14 7.90 9.06 -2.67
CA THR A 14 9.28 8.88 -2.20
C THR A 14 9.79 7.47 -2.45
N MET A 15 8.96 6.44 -2.29
CA MET A 15 9.35 5.05 -2.56
C MET A 15 9.56 4.79 -4.05
N ALA A 16 8.70 5.35 -4.92
CA ALA A 16 8.90 5.26 -6.36
C ALA A 16 10.18 5.99 -6.81
N LEU A 17 10.44 7.18 -6.27
CA LEU A 17 11.66 7.94 -6.55
C LEU A 17 12.91 7.19 -6.10
N LEU A 18 12.90 6.65 -4.89
CA LEU A 18 14.01 5.83 -4.38
C LEU A 18 14.21 4.59 -5.24
N GLY A 19 13.12 3.94 -5.65
CA GLY A 19 13.22 2.77 -6.50
C GLY A 19 13.82 3.08 -7.86
N TRP A 20 13.37 4.16 -8.49
CA TRP A 20 13.94 4.63 -9.75
C TRP A 20 15.41 5.04 -9.59
N LEU A 21 15.76 5.80 -8.56
CA LEU A 21 17.13 6.25 -8.31
C LEU A 21 18.11 5.08 -8.13
N PHE A 22 17.73 4.08 -7.33
CA PHE A 22 18.59 2.94 -7.07
C PHE A 22 18.70 2.04 -8.30
N PHE A 23 17.59 1.65 -8.92
CA PHE A 23 17.61 0.60 -9.95
C PHE A 23 17.81 1.12 -11.38
N ARG A 24 17.60 2.42 -11.65
CA ARG A 24 17.87 3.03 -12.97
C ARG A 24 19.04 4.00 -13.02
N VAL A 25 19.56 4.47 -11.88
CA VAL A 25 20.69 5.43 -11.86
C VAL A 25 21.92 4.83 -11.19
N LEU A 26 21.82 4.41 -9.92
CA LEU A 26 23.00 3.98 -9.15
C LEU A 26 23.47 2.57 -9.49
N PHE A 27 22.53 1.63 -9.69
CA PHE A 27 22.82 0.21 -9.96
C PHE A 27 22.48 -0.20 -11.39
N ALA A 28 22.37 0.76 -12.32
CA ALA A 28 21.99 0.50 -13.71
C ALA A 28 22.91 -0.50 -14.42
N ASP A 29 24.21 -0.45 -14.12
CA ASP A 29 25.21 -1.35 -14.73
C ASP A 29 25.25 -2.75 -14.06
N TRP A 30 24.63 -2.91 -12.89
CA TRP A 30 24.70 -4.12 -12.06
C TRP A 30 23.42 -4.95 -12.08
N VAL A 31 22.30 -4.37 -12.53
CA VAL A 31 20.98 -5.00 -12.52
C VAL A 31 20.44 -5.08 -13.94
N ASP A 32 19.98 -6.26 -14.32
CA ASP A 32 19.36 -6.45 -15.63
C ASP A 32 18.11 -5.54 -15.75
N PRO A 33 17.94 -4.81 -16.88
CA PRO A 33 16.86 -3.84 -17.04
C PRO A 33 15.45 -4.40 -16.81
N GLN A 34 15.23 -5.68 -17.10
CA GLN A 34 13.95 -6.33 -16.88
C GLN A 34 13.69 -6.53 -15.37
N SER A 35 14.68 -7.06 -14.65
CA SER A 35 14.60 -7.24 -13.19
C SER A 35 14.51 -5.92 -12.43
N ALA A 36 15.18 -4.87 -12.91
CA ALA A 36 15.08 -3.52 -12.35
C ALA A 36 13.64 -2.99 -12.38
N GLY A 37 12.90 -3.23 -13.47
CA GLY A 37 11.48 -2.88 -13.57
C GLY A 37 10.63 -3.60 -12.51
N GLU A 38 10.82 -4.90 -12.36
CA GLU A 38 10.08 -5.71 -11.36
C GLU A 38 10.37 -5.24 -9.93
N TYR A 39 11.62 -4.90 -9.61
CA TYR A 39 11.96 -4.36 -8.28
C TYR A 39 11.35 -2.99 -8.03
N ILE A 40 11.32 -2.11 -9.03
CA ILE A 40 10.64 -0.81 -8.94
C ILE A 40 9.15 -1.01 -8.70
N ALA A 41 8.50 -1.92 -9.42
CA ALA A 41 7.10 -2.25 -9.19
C ALA A 41 6.86 -2.77 -7.77
N GLY A 42 7.71 -3.68 -7.28
CA GLY A 42 7.63 -4.18 -5.91
C GLY A 42 7.75 -3.08 -4.86
N MET A 43 8.68 -2.14 -5.02
CA MET A 43 8.82 -1.01 -4.10
C MET A 43 7.64 -0.04 -4.13
N ILE A 44 7.04 0.20 -5.30
CA ILE A 44 5.82 1.01 -5.43
C ILE A 44 4.68 0.33 -4.67
N LEU A 45 4.47 -0.98 -4.88
CA LEU A 45 3.43 -1.74 -4.19
C LEU A 45 3.61 -1.69 -2.66
N LEU A 46 4.84 -1.87 -2.17
CA LEU A 46 5.19 -1.74 -0.74
C LEU A 46 5.02 -0.30 -0.22
N GLY A 47 5.29 0.70 -1.06
CA GLY A 47 5.14 2.11 -0.74
C GLY A 47 3.69 2.51 -0.52
N VAL A 48 2.78 2.07 -1.40
CA VAL A 48 1.34 2.38 -1.31
C VAL A 48 0.66 1.59 -0.20
N ALA A 49 1.11 0.37 0.12
CA ALA A 49 0.53 -0.44 1.18
C ALA A 49 0.74 0.19 2.59
N PRO A 50 -0.32 0.54 3.32
CA PRO A 50 -0.20 0.95 4.71
C PRO A 50 0.06 -0.28 5.61
N CYS A 51 0.82 -0.08 6.68
CA CYS A 51 0.98 -1.06 7.74
C CYS A 51 -0.08 -0.77 8.82
N THR A 52 -0.94 -1.74 9.14
CA THR A 52 -2.08 -1.54 10.05
C THR A 52 -1.95 -2.31 11.36
N ALA A 53 -1.64 -3.61 11.32
CA ALA A 53 -1.48 -4.42 12.53
C ALA A 53 -0.28 -4.01 13.38
N MET A 54 0.87 -3.72 12.76
CA MET A 54 2.10 -3.44 13.51
C MET A 54 2.05 -2.09 14.23
N VAL A 55 1.27 -1.12 13.72
CA VAL A 55 1.10 0.20 14.36
C VAL A 55 0.47 0.07 15.76
N PHE A 56 -0.41 -0.90 15.97
CA PHE A 56 -0.97 -1.16 17.30
C PHE A 56 0.10 -1.60 18.31
N VAL A 57 1.00 -2.50 17.90
CA VAL A 57 2.08 -2.97 18.76
C VAL A 57 3.03 -1.82 19.09
N TRP A 58 3.41 -1.00 18.10
CA TRP A 58 4.25 0.17 18.32
C TRP A 58 3.58 1.22 19.22
N SER A 59 2.28 1.45 19.04
CA SER A 59 1.52 2.34 19.92
C SER A 59 1.51 1.83 21.35
N GLN A 60 1.31 0.52 21.56
CA GLN A 60 1.37 -0.06 22.90
C GLN A 60 2.75 0.08 23.54
N LEU A 61 3.82 -0.21 22.79
CA LEU A 61 5.21 -0.09 23.28
C LEU A 61 5.59 1.35 23.66
N THR A 62 5.03 2.33 22.95
CA THR A 62 5.29 3.77 23.19
C THR A 62 4.31 4.41 24.18
N ARG A 63 3.41 3.63 24.79
CA ARG A 63 2.33 4.12 25.68
C ARG A 63 1.41 5.15 24.98
N GLY A 64 1.21 4.98 23.67
CA GLY A 64 0.27 5.77 22.87
C GLY A 64 -1.18 5.40 23.14
N ASP A 65 -2.10 6.26 22.69
CA ASP A 65 -3.54 6.08 22.82
C ASP A 65 -4.05 5.00 21.83
N PRO A 66 -4.60 3.86 22.32
CA PRO A 66 -5.13 2.81 21.46
C PRO A 66 -6.36 3.24 20.68
N ASN A 67 -7.22 4.10 21.23
CA ASN A 67 -8.45 4.56 20.57
C ASN A 67 -8.10 5.46 19.38
N TYR A 68 -7.14 6.37 19.57
CA TYR A 68 -6.65 7.21 18.48
C TYR A 68 -6.00 6.37 17.37
N THR A 69 -5.19 5.38 17.77
CA THR A 69 -4.55 4.44 16.82
C THR A 69 -5.58 3.65 16.03
N LEU A 70 -6.65 3.18 16.69
CA LEU A 70 -7.73 2.43 16.05
C LEU A 70 -8.46 3.28 15.02
N VAL A 71 -8.86 4.50 15.39
CA VAL A 71 -9.49 5.45 14.46
C VAL A 71 -8.58 5.74 13.27
N GLN A 72 -7.28 5.98 13.52
CA GLN A 72 -6.33 6.28 12.46
C GLN A 72 -6.14 5.10 11.49
N VAL A 73 -6.02 3.87 12.01
CA VAL A 73 -5.86 2.67 11.20
C VAL A 73 -7.14 2.39 10.39
N SER A 74 -8.32 2.51 10.99
CA SER A 74 -9.59 2.32 10.30
C SER A 74 -9.80 3.32 9.16
N VAL A 75 -9.44 4.59 9.37
CA VAL A 75 -9.50 5.61 8.30
C VAL A 75 -8.51 5.27 7.18
N ASN A 76 -7.32 4.78 7.52
CA ASN A 76 -6.31 4.41 6.54
C ASN A 76 -6.74 3.20 5.68
N ASP A 77 -7.34 2.18 6.28
CA ASP A 77 -7.90 1.03 5.57
C ASP A 77 -9.06 1.43 4.66
N LEU A 78 -9.95 2.32 5.12
CA LEU A 78 -11.06 2.79 4.29
C LEU A 78 -10.55 3.52 3.04
N ILE A 79 -9.53 4.38 3.20
CA ILE A 79 -8.91 5.06 2.06
C ILE A 79 -8.23 4.04 1.14
N MET A 80 -7.59 3.01 1.70
CA MET A 80 -6.89 1.98 0.91
C MET A 80 -7.80 1.27 -0.09
N VAL A 81 -9.04 0.94 0.30
CA VAL A 81 -10.02 0.29 -0.59
C VAL A 81 -10.18 1.07 -1.91
N PHE A 82 -10.18 2.40 -1.85
CA PHE A 82 -10.43 3.26 -3.01
C PHE A 82 -9.16 3.81 -3.65
N ALA A 83 -8.14 4.14 -2.87
CA ALA A 83 -6.95 4.86 -3.33
C ALA A 83 -5.81 3.93 -3.76
N PHE A 84 -5.76 2.68 -3.26
CA PHE A 84 -4.66 1.75 -3.55
C PHE A 84 -4.55 1.44 -5.06
N ALA A 85 -5.63 0.97 -5.68
CA ALA A 85 -5.60 0.58 -7.09
C ALA A 85 -5.33 1.78 -8.04
N PRO A 86 -5.98 2.96 -7.87
CA PRO A 86 -5.66 4.13 -8.68
C PRO A 86 -4.22 4.63 -8.50
N LEU A 87 -3.69 4.68 -7.27
CA LEU A 87 -2.31 5.13 -7.06
C LEU A 87 -1.29 4.17 -7.64
N VAL A 88 -1.45 2.86 -7.41
CA VAL A 88 -0.55 1.85 -7.98
C VAL A 88 -0.56 1.91 -9.50
N SER A 89 -1.74 2.03 -10.13
CA SER A 89 -1.83 2.13 -11.59
C SER A 89 -1.20 3.42 -12.14
N LEU A 90 -1.34 4.55 -11.44
CA LEU A 90 -0.68 5.81 -11.81
C LEU A 90 0.85 5.69 -11.72
N LEU A 91 1.39 5.19 -10.60
CA LEU A 91 2.84 5.11 -10.40
C LEU A 91 3.51 4.02 -11.26
N LEU A 92 2.84 2.89 -11.51
CA LEU A 92 3.34 1.85 -12.42
C LEU A 92 3.22 2.25 -13.89
N GLY A 93 2.14 2.96 -14.26
CA GLY A 93 1.95 3.48 -15.62
C GLY A 93 3.01 4.51 -16.01
N VAL A 94 3.47 5.32 -15.06
CA VAL A 94 4.61 6.25 -15.27
C VAL A 94 5.95 5.49 -15.44
N SER A 95 6.03 4.25 -14.95
CA SER A 95 7.24 3.42 -15.01
C SER A 95 7.30 2.51 -16.25
N ASP A 96 6.31 2.59 -17.15
CA ASP A 96 6.16 1.80 -18.38
C ASP A 96 6.09 0.27 -18.15
N ILE A 97 5.62 -0.12 -16.97
CA ILE A 97 5.44 -1.52 -16.58
C ILE A 97 4.00 -1.91 -16.92
N GLN A 98 3.81 -2.97 -17.72
CA GLN A 98 2.48 -3.46 -18.07
C GLN A 98 1.69 -3.77 -16.79
N VAL A 99 0.62 -3.00 -16.57
CA VAL A 99 -0.25 -3.15 -15.40
C VAL A 99 -1.28 -4.25 -15.69
N PRO A 100 -1.23 -5.42 -15.03
CA PRO A 100 -2.22 -6.47 -15.23
C PRO A 100 -3.50 -6.11 -14.47
N TRP A 101 -4.35 -5.27 -15.08
CA TRP A 101 -5.60 -4.79 -14.48
C TRP A 101 -6.54 -5.90 -14.00
N ALA A 102 -6.62 -7.00 -14.74
CA ALA A 102 -7.40 -8.17 -14.33
C ALA A 102 -6.88 -8.75 -13.00
N THR A 103 -5.56 -8.89 -12.86
CA THR A 103 -4.93 -9.43 -11.65
C THR A 103 -5.05 -8.47 -10.48
N LEU A 104 -4.87 -7.16 -10.70
CA LEU A 104 -5.07 -6.14 -9.66
C LEU A 104 -6.52 -6.14 -9.14
N LEU A 105 -7.51 -6.10 -10.03
CA LEU A 105 -8.92 -6.13 -9.65
C LEU A 105 -9.29 -7.41 -8.92
N LEU A 106 -8.84 -8.57 -9.43
CA LEU A 106 -9.05 -9.87 -8.80
C LEU A 106 -8.42 -9.93 -7.40
N SER A 107 -7.22 -9.36 -7.24
CA SER A 107 -6.53 -9.30 -5.95
C SER A 107 -7.26 -8.41 -4.95
N VAL A 108 -7.74 -7.24 -5.37
CA VAL A 108 -8.54 -6.35 -4.50
C VAL A 108 -9.84 -7.05 -4.08
N LEU A 109 -10.50 -7.74 -5.00
CA LEU A 109 -11.75 -8.45 -4.73
C LEU A 109 -11.55 -9.60 -3.74
N LEU A 110 -10.52 -10.43 -3.95
CA LEU A 110 -10.21 -11.58 -3.09
C LEU A 110 -9.62 -11.19 -1.73
N TYR A 111 -8.70 -10.22 -1.68
CA TYR A 111 -7.93 -9.92 -0.47
C TYR A 111 -8.49 -8.76 0.35
N VAL A 112 -9.34 -7.91 -0.23
CA VAL A 112 -9.91 -6.74 0.46
C VAL A 112 -11.43 -6.89 0.60
N VAL A 113 -12.15 -7.03 -0.52
CA VAL A 113 -13.62 -7.01 -0.51
C VAL A 113 -14.20 -8.24 0.17
N LEU A 114 -13.72 -9.45 -0.18
CA LEU A 114 -14.25 -10.70 0.36
C LEU A 114 -14.05 -10.82 1.88
N PRO A 115 -12.85 -10.56 2.45
CA PRO A 115 -12.65 -10.62 3.91
C PRO A 115 -13.47 -9.56 4.67
N LEU A 116 -13.59 -8.34 4.11
CA LEU A 116 -14.43 -7.30 4.69
C LEU A 116 -15.91 -7.72 4.71
N GLY A 117 -16.42 -8.24 3.59
CA GLY A 117 -17.78 -8.75 3.49
C GLY A 117 -18.06 -9.90 4.46
N ALA A 118 -17.17 -10.89 4.51
CA ALA A 118 -17.26 -12.00 5.46
C ALA A 118 -17.23 -11.51 6.91
N GLY A 119 -16.35 -10.56 7.23
CA GLY A 119 -16.27 -9.96 8.57
C GLY A 119 -17.56 -9.26 8.99
N VAL A 120 -18.18 -8.48 8.09
CA VAL A 120 -19.47 -7.82 8.35
C VAL A 120 -20.58 -8.84 8.56
N LEU A 121 -20.68 -9.85 7.70
CA LEU A 121 -21.70 -10.91 7.82
C LEU A 121 -21.55 -11.69 9.12
N THR A 122 -20.33 -12.06 9.49
CA THR A 122 -20.06 -12.81 10.73
C THR A 122 -20.43 -11.99 11.96
N ARG A 123 -20.16 -10.68 11.94
CA ARG A 123 -20.53 -9.77 13.02
C ARG A 123 -22.05 -9.59 13.12
N GLN A 124 -22.78 -9.52 12.01
CA GLN A 124 -24.24 -9.48 12.02
C GLN A 124 -24.89 -10.79 12.49
N TRP A 125 -24.19 -11.92 12.34
CA TRP A 125 -24.70 -13.22 12.74
C TRP A 125 -24.45 -13.55 14.22
N LEU A 126 -23.39 -12.97 14.81
CA LEU A 126 -23.00 -13.17 16.22
C LEU A 126 -23.54 -12.09 17.18
N GLN A 127 -23.99 -10.94 16.67
CA GLN A 127 -24.70 -9.90 17.44
C GLN A 127 -26.22 -10.08 17.32
#